data_AF-A0A3E2W3B0-F1
#
_entry.id   AF-A0A3E2W3B0-F1
#
_cell.length_a   1.000
_cell.length_b   1.000
_cell.length_c   1.000
_cell.angle_alpha   90.00
_cell.angle_beta   90.00
_cell.angle_gamma   90.00
#
_symmetry.space_group_name_H-M   'P 1'
#
loop_
_entity.id
_entity.type
_entity.pdbx_description
1 polymer ?
#
loop_
_entity_poly.entity_id
_entity_poly.type
_entity_poly.pdbx_seq_one_letter_code
_entity_poly.pdbx_strand_id
1 'polypeptide(L)'
;MKLKKWHVCLAIVCILCVGYVMYIMNPEFDDLKRFVNPIYEGEASYRVINEDNEDVTETFIKDTETYHTFKLYGKIRDYISDNKLTLSKDS
;
A
#
# COMPACT_ATOMS: atom_id res chain seq x y z
N MET A 1 -40.86 5.36 -15.25
CA MET A 1 -39.88 4.36 -15.72
C MET A 1 -39.51 3.46 -14.54
N LYS A 2 -39.82 2.16 -14.59
CA LYS A 2 -39.43 1.20 -13.53
C LYS A 2 -37.96 0.82 -13.74
N LEU A 3 -37.05 1.31 -12.88
CA LEU A 3 -35.65 0.88 -12.86
C LEU A 3 -35.61 -0.64 -12.67
N LYS A 4 -35.13 -1.35 -13.70
CA LYS A 4 -34.92 -2.80 -13.63
C LYS A 4 -33.72 -3.06 -12.71
N LYS A 5 -33.82 -4.05 -11.82
CA LYS A 5 -32.77 -4.43 -10.85
C LYS A 5 -31.37 -4.58 -11.48
N TRP A 6 -31.30 -4.99 -12.75
CA TRP A 6 -30.05 -5.11 -13.51
C TRP A 6 -29.30 -3.78 -13.67
N HIS A 7 -30.00 -2.65 -13.77
CA HIS A 7 -29.38 -1.33 -13.86
C HIS A 7 -28.73 -0.90 -12.54
N VAL A 8 -29.27 -1.37 -11.40
CA VAL A 8 -28.69 -1.12 -10.07
C VAL A 8 -27.41 -1.95 -9.90
N CYS A 9 -27.43 -3.23 -10.30
CA CYS A 9 -26.22 -4.06 -10.27
C CYS A 9 -25.11 -3.49 -11.17
N LEU A 10 -25.47 -3.04 -12.38
CA LEU A 10 -24.51 -2.41 -13.30
C LEU A 10 -23.92 -1.13 -12.70
N ALA A 11 -24.76 -0.28 -12.08
CA ALA A 11 -24.30 0.93 -11.42
C ALA A 11 -23.32 0.65 -10.27
N ILE A 12 -23.59 -0.38 -9.45
CA ILE A 12 -22.69 -0.79 -8.35
C ILE A 12 -21.34 -1.25 -8.91
N VAL A 13 -21.34 -2.09 -9.95
CA VAL A 13 -20.09 -2.55 -10.59
C VAL A 13 -19.32 -1.37 -11.17
N CYS A 14 -19.99 -0.44 -11.86
CA CYS A 14 -19.35 0.76 -12.40
C CYS A 14 -18.72 1.62 -11.29
N ILE A 15 -19.41 1.82 -10.17
CA ILE A 15 -18.87 2.59 -9.03
C ILE A 15 -17.64 1.90 -8.42
N LEU A 16 -17.67 0.57 -8.27
CA LEU A 16 -16.54 -0.20 -7.78
C LEU A 16 -15.33 -0.12 -8.73
N CYS A 17 -15.56 -0.22 -10.05
CA CYS A 17 -14.50 -0.08 -11.04
C CYS A 17 -13.90 1.32 -11.05
N VAL A 18 -14.72 2.37 -11.01
CA VAL A 18 -14.24 3.76 -10.99
C VAL A 18 -13.49 4.06 -9.69
N GLY A 19 -13.99 3.57 -8.55
CA GLY A 19 -13.30 3.69 -7.26
C GLY A 19 -11.95 2.98 -7.26
N TYR A 20 -11.86 1.80 -7.89
CA TYR A 20 -10.60 1.07 -8.03
C TYR A 20 -9.60 1.79 -8.93
N VAL A 21 -10.05 2.36 -10.06
CA VAL A 21 -9.19 3.17 -10.95
C VAL A 21 -8.69 4.42 -10.24
N MET A 22 -9.55 5.14 -9.51
CA MET A 22 -9.13 6.29 -8.70
C MET A 22 -8.15 5.90 -7.59
N TYR A 23 -8.30 4.73 -7.00
CA TYR A 23 -7.38 4.21 -5.98
C TYR A 23 -5.99 3.92 -6.57
N ILE A 24 -5.90 3.32 -7.76
CA ILE A 24 -4.62 3.06 -8.44
C ILE A 24 -3.97 4.36 -8.94
N MET A 25 -4.77 5.31 -9.43
CA MET A 25 -4.30 6.62 -9.90
C MET A 25 -3.96 7.58 -8.74
N ASN A 26 -4.23 7.20 -7.49
CA ASN A 26 -3.87 8.02 -6.35
C ASN A 26 -2.34 8.05 -6.22
N PRO A 27 -1.70 9.23 -6.31
CA PRO A 27 -0.25 9.35 -6.18
C PRO A 27 0.29 8.75 -4.87
N GLU A 28 -0.49 8.74 -3.79
CA GLU A 28 -0.12 8.07 -2.54
C GLU A 28 0.11 6.57 -2.70
N PHE A 29 -0.61 5.92 -3.62
CA PHE A 29 -0.45 4.49 -3.89
C PHE A 29 0.84 4.21 -4.64
N ASP A 30 1.26 5.12 -5.53
CA ASP A 30 2.51 4.99 -6.28
C ASP A 30 3.74 5.25 -5.38
N ASP A 31 3.65 6.23 -4.48
CA ASP A 31 4.67 6.46 -3.44
C ASP A 31 4.80 5.27 -2.48
N LEU A 32 3.67 4.70 -2.07
CA LEU A 32 3.68 3.51 -1.23
C LEU A 32 4.25 2.29 -1.95
N LYS A 33 3.97 2.15 -3.25
CA LYS A 33 4.56 1.09 -4.07
C LYS A 33 6.07 1.27 -4.18
N ARG A 34 6.56 2.51 -4.32
CA ARG A 34 8.00 2.83 -4.21
C ARG A 34 8.59 2.49 -2.85
N PHE A 35 7.78 2.45 -1.79
CA PHE A 35 8.23 2.03 -0.47
C PHE A 35 8.31 0.50 -0.32
N VAL A 36 7.28 -0.19 -0.80
CA VAL A 36 7.11 -1.64 -0.60
C VAL A 36 7.94 -2.44 -1.59
N ASN A 37 8.06 -1.99 -2.84
CA ASN A 37 8.80 -2.72 -3.87
C ASN A 37 10.28 -2.95 -3.49
N PRO A 38 11.05 -1.95 -3.04
CA PRO A 38 12.44 -2.19 -2.69
C PRO A 38 12.60 -3.16 -1.51
N ILE A 39 11.70 -3.09 -0.53
CA ILE A 39 11.74 -3.91 0.68
C ILE A 39 11.33 -5.37 0.43
N TYR A 40 10.31 -5.60 -0.40
CA TYR A 40 9.75 -6.94 -0.63
C TYR A 40 10.17 -7.59 -1.96
N GLU A 41 10.44 -6.79 -3.00
CA GLU A 41 10.77 -7.28 -4.35
C GLU A 41 12.30 -7.32 -4.60
N GLY A 42 13.13 -6.98 -3.60
CA GLY A 42 14.54 -7.38 -3.56
C GLY A 42 15.56 -6.39 -4.12
N GLU A 43 15.28 -5.08 -4.11
CA GLU A 43 16.36 -4.09 -4.29
C GLU A 43 17.14 -3.97 -2.96
N ALA A 44 18.20 -4.78 -2.83
CA ALA A 44 19.00 -5.03 -1.63
C ALA A 44 19.72 -3.81 -0.99
N SER A 45 19.31 -2.58 -1.28
CA SER A 45 19.95 -1.34 -0.80
C SER A 45 19.07 -0.47 0.09
N TYR A 46 17.84 -0.87 0.37
CA TYR A 46 16.88 -0.07 1.14
C TYR A 46 16.63 -0.66 2.53
N ARG A 47 16.63 0.21 3.52
CA ARG A 47 16.36 -0.11 4.93
C ARG A 47 15.22 0.76 5.44
N VAL A 48 14.42 0.20 6.32
CA VAL A 48 13.37 0.92 7.03
C VAL A 48 13.93 1.38 8.37
N ILE A 49 13.93 2.69 8.59
CA ILE A 49 14.44 3.32 9.81
C ILE A 49 13.30 4.00 10.58
N ASN A 50 13.36 3.94 11.89
CA ASN A 50 12.43 4.63 12.80
C ASN A 50 12.89 6.08 13.09
N GLU A 51 12.14 6.82 13.91
CA GLU A 51 12.52 8.18 14.34
C GLU A 51 13.86 8.26 15.05
N ASP A 52 14.26 7.19 15.74
CA ASP A 52 15.52 7.07 16.47
C ASP A 52 16.69 6.66 15.55
N ASN A 53 16.45 6.59 14.23
CA ASN A 53 17.41 6.20 13.20
C ASN A 53 17.93 4.75 13.36
N GLU A 54 17.15 3.89 14.01
CA GLU A 54 17.41 2.46 14.14
C GLU A 54 16.87 1.69 12.94
N ASP A 55 17.64 0.73 12.45
CA ASP A 55 17.24 -0.17 11.37
C ASP A 55 16.22 -1.18 11.88
N VAL A 56 14.98 -1.03 11.44
CA VAL A 56 13.83 -1.87 11.81
C VAL A 56 13.29 -2.68 10.63
N THR A 57 14.11 -2.86 9.59
CA THR A 57 13.70 -3.53 8.35
C THR A 57 13.13 -4.92 8.57
N GLU A 58 13.79 -5.76 9.39
CA GLU A 58 13.32 -7.12 9.66
C GLU A 58 11.96 -7.13 10.38
N THR A 59 11.80 -6.26 11.38
CA THR A 59 10.55 -6.11 12.13
C THR A 59 9.43 -5.64 11.20
N PHE A 60 9.70 -4.63 10.37
CA PHE A 60 8.75 -4.14 9.37
C PHE A 60 8.31 -5.25 8.41
N ILE A 61 9.26 -6.02 7.86
CA ILE A 61 8.96 -7.12 6.94
C ILE A 61 8.05 -8.14 7.62
N LYS A 62 8.41 -8.56 8.84
CA LYS A 62 7.65 -9.55 9.61
C LYS A 62 6.23 -9.09 9.93
N ASP A 63 6.08 -7.84 10.36
CA ASP A 63 4.78 -7.30 10.77
C ASP A 63 3.87 -7.00 9.58
N THR A 64 4.46 -6.71 8.41
CA THR A 64 3.69 -6.36 7.21
C THR A 64 3.65 -7.45 6.13
N GLU A 65 4.25 -8.62 6.36
CA GLU A 65 4.29 -9.77 5.44
C GLU A 65 2.90 -10.21 4.99
N THR A 66 1.97 -10.33 5.94
CA THR A 66 0.59 -10.72 5.65
C THR A 66 -0.09 -9.66 4.78
N TYR A 67 0.09 -8.38 5.09
CA TYR A 67 -0.49 -7.30 4.31
C TYR A 67 0.07 -7.24 2.90
N HIS A 68 1.37 -7.48 2.74
CA HIS A 68 2.01 -7.58 1.43
C HIS A 68 1.45 -8.75 0.62
N THR A 69 1.34 -9.93 1.22
CA THR A 69 0.79 -11.15 0.58
C THR A 69 -0.63 -10.93 0.04
N PHE A 70 -1.49 -10.28 0.84
CA PHE A 70 -2.85 -9.94 0.43
C PHE A 70 -2.95 -8.63 -0.36
N LYS A 71 -1.83 -7.99 -0.68
CA LYS A 71 -1.75 -6.69 -1.40
C LYS A 71 -2.60 -5.60 -0.73
N LEU A 72 -2.68 -5.62 0.60
CA LEU A 72 -3.37 -4.65 1.44
C LEU A 72 -2.47 -3.44 1.71
N TYR A 73 -2.02 -2.78 0.65
CA TYR A 73 -1.06 -1.69 0.73
C TYR A 73 -1.50 -0.58 1.70
N GLY A 74 -2.80 -0.23 1.75
CA GLY A 74 -3.31 0.73 2.74
C GLY A 74 -2.94 0.42 4.19
N LYS A 75 -2.89 -0.86 4.59
CA LYS A 75 -2.46 -1.27 5.94
C LYS A 75 -0.97 -1.09 6.17
N ILE A 76 -0.15 -1.31 5.14
CA ILE A 76 1.29 -1.06 5.21
C ILE A 76 1.55 0.44 5.34
N ARG A 77 0.81 1.28 4.61
CA ARG A 77 0.89 2.74 4.73
C ARG A 77 0.54 3.22 6.13
N ASP A 78 -0.59 2.75 6.66
CA ASP A 78 -1.03 3.12 7.99
C ASP A 78 0.04 2.71 9.03
N TYR A 79 0.62 1.50 8.89
CA TYR A 79 1.73 1.04 9.74
C TYR A 79 2.97 1.94 9.65
N ILE A 80 3.39 2.32 8.43
CA ILE A 80 4.52 3.24 8.21
C ILE A 80 4.26 4.58 8.91
N SER A 81 3.05 5.12 8.76
CA SER A 81 2.67 6.40 9.35
C SER A 81 2.62 6.33 10.88
N ASP A 82 2.01 5.28 11.43
CA ASP A 82 1.82 5.11 12.88
C ASP A 82 3.16 4.92 13.61
N ASN A 83 4.12 4.24 12.97
CA ASN A 83 5.46 4.02 13.49
C ASN A 83 6.50 5.04 12.98
N LYS A 84 6.04 6.02 12.20
CA LYS A 84 6.84 7.11 11.62
C LYS A 84 8.13 6.63 10.95
N LEU A 85 7.96 5.62 10.12
CA LEU A 85 9.06 4.95 9.44
C LEU A 85 9.47 5.72 8.19
N THR A 86 10.76 5.69 7.88
CA THR A 86 11.33 6.27 6.66
C THR A 86 12.20 5.26 5.93
N LEU A 87 12.40 5.48 4.63
CA LEU A 87 13.31 4.70 3.82
C LEU A 87 14.68 5.36 3.79
N SER A 88 15.70 4.60 4.18
CA SER A 88 17.10 4.95 3.93
C SER A 88 17.64 4.10 2.80
N LYS A 89 18.44 4.71 1.94
CA LYS A 89 19.26 4.00 0.95
C LYS A 89 20.68 3.95 1.50
N ASP A 90 21.27 2.75 1.58
CA ASP A 90 22.69 2.64 1.88
C ASP A 90 23.47 3.49 0.86
N SER A 91 24.15 4.53 1.37
CA SER A 91 25.02 5.41 0.58
C SER A 91 26.40 4.81 0.42
#